data_AF-A0A0F9HTW8-F1
#
_entry.id   AF-A0A0F9HTW8-F1
#
_cell.length_a   1.000
_cell.length_b   1.000
_cell.length_c   1.000
_cell.angle_alpha   90.00
_cell.angle_beta   90.00
_cell.angle_gamma   90.00
#
_symmetry.space_group_name_H-M   'P 1'
#
loop_
_entity.id
_entity.type
_entity.pdbx_description
1 polymer ?
#
loop_
_entity_poly.entity_id
_entity_poly.type
_entity_poly.pdbx_seq_one_letter_code
_entity_poly.pdbx_strand_id
1 'polypeptide(L)'
;DERDRRDESIVPLDYHQTGMITDDQLRGLLAFLKPNSRMSVVLDCCHSGTGMDLTYNFKNTTRIVRVRRGRRIVRVRKKVTIMKRDPRYHNTPAPVVMLSGCLDKQYSADAYEEGKYQGAMTFCLLKVLEANPNCNWVQLVAKLRYLLKINGYKQIPNLTSGQPLSLKALIDFS
;
A
#
# COMPACT_ATOMS: atom_id res chain seq x y z
N ASP A 1 4.05 2.47 17.95
CA ASP A 1 4.27 3.92 17.94
C ASP A 1 5.22 4.33 16.83
N GLU A 2 4.68 5.10 15.90
CA GLU A 2 5.36 5.56 14.70
C GLU A 2 6.44 6.62 15.03
N ARG A 3 7.43 6.77 14.14
CA ARG A 3 8.60 7.63 14.38
C ARG A 3 8.30 9.13 14.43
N ASP A 4 7.09 9.54 14.05
CA ASP A 4 6.66 10.93 13.90
C ASP A 4 5.55 11.36 14.88
N ARG A 5 5.12 10.47 15.80
CA ARG A 5 4.12 10.75 16.86
C ARG A 5 2.80 11.34 16.32
N ARG A 6 2.43 11.04 15.07
CA ARG A 6 1.11 11.35 14.51
C ARG A 6 0.42 10.04 14.23
N ASP A 7 -0.72 9.81 14.86
CA ASP A 7 -1.48 8.58 14.66
C ASP A 7 -2.19 8.65 13.30
N GLU A 8 -1.94 7.66 12.45
CA GLU A 8 -2.69 7.49 11.21
C GLU A 8 -4.13 7.10 11.59
N SER A 9 -5.08 7.99 11.34
CA SER A 9 -6.46 7.78 11.76
C SER A 9 -7.44 8.16 10.66
N ILE A 10 -8.55 7.44 10.64
CA ILE A 10 -9.75 7.84 9.92
C ILE A 10 -10.49 8.81 10.83
N VAL A 11 -10.92 9.95 10.28
CA VAL A 11 -11.66 10.98 11.02
C VAL A 11 -13.14 10.88 10.63
N PRO A 12 -14.00 10.28 11.48
CA PRO A 12 -15.44 10.25 11.25
C PRO A 12 -16.04 11.66 11.24
N LEU A 13 -17.23 11.80 10.67
CA LEU A 13 -17.95 13.08 10.66
C LEU A 13 -18.23 13.60 12.09
N ASP A 14 -18.46 12.68 13.01
CA ASP A 14 -18.80 12.88 14.41
C ASP A 14 -17.59 12.77 15.36
N TYR A 15 -16.35 12.89 14.85
CA TYR A 15 -15.13 12.67 15.64
C TYR A 15 -15.03 13.51 16.92
N HIS A 16 -15.65 14.69 16.95
CA HIS A 16 -15.73 15.52 18.16
C HIS A 16 -16.48 14.85 19.31
N GLN A 17 -17.38 13.91 19.02
CA GLN A 17 -18.22 13.21 19.98
C GLN A 17 -17.69 11.80 20.26
N THR A 18 -17.24 11.10 19.22
CA THR A 18 -16.90 9.67 19.28
C THR A 18 -15.40 9.38 19.15
N GLY A 19 -14.58 10.40 18.89
CA GLY A 19 -13.15 10.27 18.67
C GLY A 19 -12.79 9.89 17.23
N MET A 20 -11.49 9.74 16.98
CA MET A 20 -10.97 9.26 15.69
C MET A 20 -10.83 7.74 15.71
N ILE A 21 -10.86 7.12 14.53
CA ILE A 21 -10.60 5.68 14.39
C ILE A 21 -9.11 5.49 14.09
N THR A 22 -8.36 4.93 15.03
CA THR A 22 -6.91 4.71 14.88
C THR A 22 -6.60 3.45 14.05
N ASP A 23 -5.41 3.40 13.48
CA ASP A 23 -4.81 2.21 12.87
C ASP A 23 -4.82 1.00 13.82
N ASP A 24 -4.50 1.18 15.11
CA ASP A 24 -4.59 0.13 16.14
C ASP A 24 -6.02 -0.41 16.30
N GLN A 25 -7.03 0.46 16.27
CA GLN A 25 -8.44 0.05 16.32
C GLN A 25 -8.82 -0.75 15.06
N LEU A 26 -8.45 -0.26 13.87
CA LEU A 26 -8.66 -0.99 12.62
C LEU A 26 -7.95 -2.35 12.63
N ARG A 27 -6.71 -2.39 13.12
CA ARG A 27 -5.92 -3.60 13.29
C ARG A 27 -6.60 -4.60 14.24
N GLY A 28 -7.17 -4.11 15.33
CA GLY A 28 -7.98 -4.90 16.26
C GLY A 28 -9.20 -5.53 15.57
N LEU A 29 -9.88 -4.79 14.69
CA LEU A 29 -11.02 -5.31 13.93
C LEU A 29 -10.63 -6.46 12.98
N LEU A 30 -9.42 -6.42 12.40
CA LEU A 30 -8.93 -7.50 11.54
C LEU A 30 -8.77 -8.84 12.28
N ALA A 31 -8.63 -8.82 13.61
CA ALA A 31 -8.53 -10.04 14.41
C ALA A 31 -9.82 -10.88 14.39
N PHE A 32 -10.96 -10.25 14.07
CA PHE A 32 -12.26 -10.93 14.00
C PHE A 32 -12.56 -11.53 12.61
N LEU A 33 -11.66 -11.38 11.64
CA LEU A 33 -11.85 -11.98 10.32
C LEU A 33 -11.84 -13.50 10.39
N LYS A 34 -12.83 -14.13 9.76
CA LYS A 34 -12.91 -15.60 9.66
C LYS A 34 -11.80 -16.13 8.74
N PRO A 35 -11.13 -17.25 9.05
CA PRO A 35 -10.01 -17.76 8.26
C PRO A 35 -10.28 -18.00 6.77
N ASN A 36 -11.53 -18.29 6.40
CA ASN A 36 -11.94 -18.53 5.00
C ASN A 36 -12.44 -17.27 4.27
N SER A 37 -12.32 -16.10 4.90
CA SER A 37 -12.66 -14.82 4.26
C SER A 37 -11.43 -14.21 3.59
N ARG A 38 -11.65 -13.23 2.72
CA ARG A 38 -10.60 -12.35 2.19
C ARG A 38 -11.07 -10.92 2.33
N MET A 39 -10.15 -10.00 2.54
CA MET A 39 -10.47 -8.58 2.64
C MET A 39 -9.52 -7.78 1.75
N SER A 40 -10.10 -6.99 0.86
CA SER A 40 -9.38 -6.00 0.06
C SER A 40 -9.78 -4.61 0.53
N VAL A 41 -8.80 -3.78 0.86
CA VAL A 41 -9.02 -2.43 1.39
C VAL A 41 -8.37 -1.41 0.49
N VAL A 42 -9.08 -0.33 0.18
CA VAL A 42 -8.55 0.82 -0.54
C VAL A 42 -8.75 2.05 0.35
N LEU A 43 -7.64 2.69 0.73
CA LEU A 43 -7.65 3.93 1.51
C LEU A 43 -7.14 5.08 0.65
N ASP A 44 -8.02 6.04 0.38
CA ASP A 44 -7.71 7.25 -0.38
C ASP A 44 -7.53 8.44 0.56
N CYS A 45 -6.61 8.31 1.52
CA CYS A 45 -6.33 9.36 2.51
C CYS A 45 -4.83 9.67 2.61
N CYS A 46 -4.52 10.94 2.83
CA CYS A 46 -3.19 11.53 2.60
C CYS A 46 -2.11 11.11 3.61
N HIS A 47 -2.48 10.45 4.71
CA HIS A 47 -1.60 10.14 5.86
C HIS A 47 -1.72 8.68 6.35
N SER A 48 -2.06 7.71 5.48
CA SER A 48 -2.31 6.31 5.91
C SER A 48 -1.27 5.29 5.39
N GLY A 49 0.01 5.60 5.50
CA GLY A 49 1.10 4.75 5.02
C GLY A 49 1.19 3.38 5.68
N THR A 50 0.73 3.24 6.91
CA THR A 50 0.66 1.98 7.67
C THR A 50 -0.77 1.54 7.92
N GLY A 51 -1.74 2.47 8.07
CA GLY A 51 -3.21 2.40 7.96
C GLY A 51 -3.97 1.32 8.75
N MET A 52 -3.49 0.07 8.73
CA MET A 52 -4.03 -1.07 9.46
C MET A 52 -2.92 -2.00 9.99
N ASP A 53 -1.68 -1.52 10.07
CA ASP A 53 -0.55 -2.26 10.64
C ASP A 53 -0.37 -3.68 10.09
N LEU A 54 -0.40 -3.77 8.75
CA LEU A 54 -0.25 -5.05 8.06
C LEU A 54 1.21 -5.52 8.03
N THR A 55 1.37 -6.85 8.09
CA THR A 55 2.66 -7.53 8.32
C THR A 55 3.65 -7.39 7.18
N TYR A 56 3.19 -7.25 5.95
CA TYR A 56 4.04 -7.24 4.77
C TYR A 56 3.84 -5.95 3.99
N ASN A 57 4.96 -5.36 3.56
CA ASN A 57 5.00 -4.09 2.85
C ASN A 57 5.65 -4.25 1.48
N PHE A 58 5.02 -3.74 0.43
CA PHE A 58 5.57 -3.70 -0.91
C PHE A 58 6.77 -2.75 -0.96
N LYS A 59 7.95 -3.28 -1.29
CA LYS A 59 9.17 -2.48 -1.39
C LYS A 59 9.94 -2.82 -2.67
N ASN A 60 10.42 -1.78 -3.32
CA ASN A 60 11.47 -1.89 -4.32
C ASN A 60 12.81 -1.90 -3.60
N THR A 61 13.58 -2.97 -3.75
CA THR A 61 14.89 -3.12 -3.15
C THR A 61 15.92 -3.52 -4.21
N THR A 62 17.19 -3.53 -3.85
CA THR A 62 18.27 -4.01 -4.70
C THR A 62 18.83 -5.28 -4.11
N ARG A 63 18.83 -6.36 -4.88
CA ARG A 63 19.51 -7.60 -4.51
C ARG A 63 20.80 -7.75 -5.30
N ILE A 64 21.84 -8.25 -4.65
CA ILE A 64 23.06 -8.67 -5.32
C ILE A 64 22.82 -10.07 -5.87
N VAL A 65 22.95 -10.23 -7.18
CA VAL A 65 22.83 -11.52 -7.86
C VAL A 65 24.15 -11.87 -8.52
N ARG A 66 24.47 -13.17 -8.57
CA ARG A 66 25.64 -13.69 -9.30
C ARG A 66 25.22 -13.98 -10.73
N VAL A 67 25.93 -13.40 -11.69
CA VAL A 67 25.67 -13.57 -13.12
C VAL A 67 26.94 -14.08 -13.79
N ARG A 68 26.79 -15.06 -14.69
CA ARG A 68 27.88 -15.52 -15.55
C ARG A 68 28.10 -14.53 -16.69
N ARG A 69 29.34 -14.09 -16.88
CA ARG A 69 29.80 -13.35 -18.07
C ARG A 69 31.01 -14.09 -18.65
N GLY A 70 30.76 -14.89 -19.69
CA GLY A 70 31.75 -15.82 -20.22
C GLY A 70 32.15 -16.87 -19.18
N ARG A 71 33.46 -17.02 -18.91
CA ARG A 71 34.01 -17.92 -17.89
C ARG A 71 34.03 -17.34 -16.47
N ARG A 72 33.67 -16.06 -16.28
CA ARG A 72 33.71 -15.37 -14.97
C ARG A 72 32.33 -15.24 -14.34
N ILE A 73 32.25 -15.41 -13.02
CA ILE A 73 31.06 -15.06 -12.21
C ILE A 73 31.27 -13.66 -11.64
N VAL A 74 30.32 -12.76 -11.90
CA VAL A 74 30.33 -11.38 -11.36
C VAL A 74 29.10 -11.14 -10.48
N ARG A 75 29.26 -10.28 -9.46
CA ARG A 75 28.16 -9.83 -8.61
C ARG A 75 27.59 -8.55 -9.20
N VAL A 76 26.29 -8.54 -9.51
CA VAL A 76 25.60 -7.36 -10.04
C VAL A 76 24.43 -6.98 -9.14
N ARG A 77 24.15 -5.68 -9.05
CA ARG A 77 23.00 -5.14 -8.34
C ARG A 77 21.79 -5.17 -9.27
N LYS A 78 20.72 -5.89 -8.89
CA LYS A 78 19.46 -5.97 -9.62
C LYS A 78 18.34 -5.39 -8.76
N LYS A 79 17.59 -4.44 -9.32
CA LYS A 79 16.35 -3.96 -8.69
C LYS A 79 15.32 -5.09 -8.70
N VAL A 80 14.70 -5.33 -7.56
CA VAL A 80 13.65 -6.34 -7.37
C VAL A 80 12.54 -5.76 -6.52
N THR A 81 11.35 -6.31 -6.70
CA THR A 81 10.16 -5.93 -5.94
C THR A 81 9.80 -7.09 -5.02
N ILE A 82 9.61 -6.82 -3.74
CA ILE A 82 9.32 -7.83 -2.72
C ILE A 82 8.23 -7.35 -1.77
N MET A 83 7.57 -8.30 -1.12
CA MET A 83 6.82 -8.06 0.12
C MET A 83 7.78 -8.22 1.30
N LYS A 84 8.21 -7.10 1.87
CA LYS A 84 9.09 -7.08 3.05
C LYS A 84 8.25 -7.27 4.31
N ARG A 85 8.55 -8.31 5.09
CA ARG A 85 7.93 -8.52 6.41
C ARG A 85 8.40 -7.46 7.41
N ASP A 86 7.47 -6.89 8.15
CA ASP A 86 7.72 -6.10 9.36
C ASP A 86 7.57 -7.02 10.58
N PRO A 87 8.61 -7.23 11.40
CA PRO A 87 8.55 -8.13 12.54
C PRO A 87 7.66 -7.62 13.68
N ARG A 88 7.30 -6.33 13.70
CA ARG A 88 6.45 -5.74 14.74
C ARG A 88 5.03 -6.29 14.70
N TYR A 89 4.54 -6.69 13.53
CA TYR A 89 3.16 -7.11 13.33
C TYR A 89 3.06 -8.61 13.02
N HIS A 90 2.05 -9.26 13.60
CA HIS A 90 1.77 -10.67 13.38
C HIS A 90 0.90 -10.85 12.14
N ASN A 91 0.86 -12.04 11.55
CA ASN A 91 -0.02 -12.29 10.41
C ASN A 91 -1.49 -12.12 10.81
N THR A 92 -2.32 -11.62 9.88
CA THR A 92 -3.77 -11.60 10.07
C THR A 92 -4.36 -13.01 9.97
N PRO A 93 -5.51 -13.30 10.62
CA PRO A 93 -6.14 -14.63 10.59
C PRO A 93 -6.66 -15.02 9.19
N ALA A 94 -6.92 -14.02 8.33
CA ALA A 94 -7.36 -14.18 6.95
C ALA A 94 -6.47 -13.36 6.00
N PRO A 95 -6.45 -13.66 4.68
CA PRO A 95 -5.80 -12.81 3.69
C PRO A 95 -6.40 -11.41 3.67
N VAL A 96 -5.59 -10.42 4.03
CA VAL A 96 -5.92 -8.99 3.92
C VAL A 96 -4.91 -8.33 3.01
N VAL A 97 -5.39 -7.56 2.04
CA VAL A 97 -4.57 -6.71 1.17
C VAL A 97 -5.09 -5.28 1.23
N MET A 98 -4.18 -4.32 1.37
CA MET A 98 -4.52 -2.90 1.41
C MET A 98 -3.73 -2.13 0.36
N LEU A 99 -4.41 -1.29 -0.39
CA LEU A 99 -3.85 -0.25 -1.23
C LEU A 99 -4.13 1.11 -0.59
N SER A 100 -3.09 1.92 -0.38
CA SER A 100 -3.25 3.29 0.12
C SER A 100 -2.45 4.30 -0.69
N GLY A 101 -2.91 5.56 -0.69
CA GLY A 101 -2.24 6.68 -1.35
C GLY A 101 -1.57 7.61 -0.34
N CYS A 102 -0.27 7.43 -0.05
CA CYS A 102 0.44 8.31 0.89
C CYS A 102 0.95 9.58 0.20
N LEU A 103 0.96 10.72 0.87
CA LEU A 103 1.73 11.87 0.38
C LEU A 103 3.23 11.66 0.60
N ASP A 104 4.06 12.26 -0.25
CA ASP A 104 5.50 12.36 0.01
C ASP A 104 5.74 13.25 1.24
N LYS A 105 6.68 12.85 2.10
CA LYS A 105 6.91 13.44 3.45
C LYS A 105 7.21 14.94 3.45
N GLN A 106 7.56 15.50 2.29
CA GLN A 106 7.92 16.90 2.12
C GLN A 106 6.71 17.84 1.88
N TYR A 107 5.49 17.30 1.70
CA TYR A 107 4.30 18.08 1.31
C TYR A 107 3.17 18.08 2.35
N SER A 108 3.41 17.62 3.58
CA SER A 108 2.37 17.49 4.63
C SER A 108 1.94 18.81 5.28
N ALA A 109 2.56 19.95 4.94
CA ALA A 109 2.28 21.22 5.60
C ALA A 109 1.01 21.91 5.07
N ASP A 110 0.73 21.83 3.76
CA ASP A 110 -0.21 22.75 3.11
C ASP A 110 -1.11 22.08 2.06
N ALA A 111 -1.69 20.90 2.34
CA ALA A 111 -2.67 20.26 1.45
C ALA A 111 -4.03 21.00 1.43
N TYR A 112 -4.00 22.31 1.20
CA TYR A 112 -5.15 23.20 1.01
C TYR A 112 -4.88 24.27 -0.06
N GLU A 113 -3.93 24.06 -0.97
CA GLU A 113 -3.79 24.89 -2.17
C GLU A 113 -4.16 24.06 -3.42
N GLU A 114 -5.23 24.47 -4.11
CA GLU A 114 -5.76 23.96 -5.39
C GLU A 114 -6.82 22.82 -5.42
N GLY A 115 -7.53 22.56 -4.32
CA GLY A 115 -8.96 22.14 -4.42
C GLY A 115 -9.34 20.84 -5.17
N LYS A 116 -8.46 19.85 -5.35
CA LYS A 116 -8.83 18.55 -5.96
C LYS A 116 -8.23 17.33 -5.25
N TYR A 117 -8.81 16.94 -4.13
CA TYR A 117 -8.50 15.69 -3.40
C TYR A 117 -9.62 14.64 -3.44
N GLN A 118 -10.59 14.76 -4.35
CA GLN A 118 -11.68 13.78 -4.42
C GLN A 118 -11.20 12.52 -5.14
N GLY A 119 -10.71 11.56 -4.37
CA GLY A 119 -10.60 10.17 -4.82
C GLY A 119 -9.50 9.89 -5.85
N ALA A 120 -8.36 10.59 -5.81
CA ALA A 120 -7.33 10.46 -6.85
C ALA A 120 -6.75 9.04 -6.96
N MET A 121 -6.48 8.36 -5.83
CA MET A 121 -6.06 6.97 -5.81
C MET A 121 -7.17 6.06 -6.35
N THR A 122 -8.41 6.29 -5.93
CA THR A 122 -9.60 5.53 -6.34
C THR A 122 -9.86 5.66 -7.84
N PHE A 123 -9.86 6.88 -8.36
CA PHE A 123 -10.02 7.19 -9.79
C PHE A 123 -8.94 6.50 -10.63
N CYS A 124 -7.67 6.62 -10.21
CA CYS A 124 -6.58 5.96 -10.92
C CYS A 124 -6.68 4.44 -10.84
N LEU A 125 -7.10 3.89 -9.70
CA LEU A 125 -7.29 2.46 -9.50
C LEU A 125 -8.33 1.89 -10.46
N LEU A 126 -9.52 2.50 -10.51
CA LEU A 126 -10.60 2.07 -11.40
C LEU A 126 -10.13 2.07 -12.86
N LYS A 127 -9.52 3.16 -13.33
CA LYS A 127 -8.98 3.25 -14.70
C LYS A 127 -7.94 2.17 -15.02
N VAL A 128 -7.06 1.86 -14.07
CA VAL A 128 -6.03 0.83 -14.28
C VAL A 128 -6.67 -0.55 -14.34
N LEU A 129 -7.65 -0.86 -13.48
CA LEU A 129 -8.34 -2.14 -13.46
C LEU A 129 -9.19 -2.36 -14.72
N GLU A 130 -9.94 -1.34 -15.15
CA GLU A 130 -10.73 -1.37 -16.40
C GLU A 130 -9.86 -1.66 -17.62
N ALA A 131 -8.72 -0.96 -17.73
CA ALA A 131 -7.81 -1.15 -18.87
C ALA A 131 -6.94 -2.42 -18.77
N ASN A 132 -6.87 -3.08 -17.61
CA ASN A 132 -5.96 -4.19 -17.35
C ASN A 132 -6.59 -5.26 -16.46
N PRO A 133 -7.65 -5.95 -16.92
CA PRO A 133 -8.40 -6.91 -16.11
C PRO A 133 -7.54 -8.09 -15.61
N ASN A 134 -6.46 -8.42 -16.32
CA ASN A 134 -5.56 -9.53 -16.00
C ASN A 134 -4.16 -9.05 -15.56
N CYS A 135 -4.08 -8.05 -14.68
CA CYS A 135 -2.81 -7.58 -14.16
C CYS A 135 -2.41 -8.26 -12.83
N ASN A 136 -1.12 -8.33 -12.56
CA ASN A 136 -0.58 -8.70 -11.25
C ASN A 136 -0.28 -7.47 -10.38
N TRP A 137 -0.01 -7.68 -9.09
CA TRP A 137 0.27 -6.61 -8.12
C TRP A 137 1.44 -5.71 -8.51
N VAL A 138 2.50 -6.25 -9.14
CA VAL A 138 3.62 -5.41 -9.63
C VAL A 138 3.15 -4.47 -10.73
N GLN A 139 2.39 -4.98 -11.69
CA GLN A 139 1.85 -4.20 -12.80
C GLN A 139 0.85 -3.16 -12.31
N LEU A 140 -0.07 -3.53 -11.41
CA LEU A 140 -1.06 -2.63 -10.84
C LEU A 140 -0.39 -1.44 -10.16
N VAL A 141 0.52 -1.69 -9.21
CA VAL A 141 1.21 -0.62 -8.48
C VAL A 141 2.06 0.26 -9.41
N ALA A 142 2.70 -0.32 -10.42
CA ALA A 142 3.48 0.45 -11.40
C ALA A 142 2.60 1.36 -12.27
N LYS A 143 1.46 0.84 -12.76
CA LYS A 143 0.50 1.60 -13.58
C LYS A 143 -0.20 2.68 -12.77
N LEU A 144 -0.57 2.38 -11.52
CA LEU A 144 -1.11 3.36 -10.58
C LEU A 144 -0.14 4.52 -10.35
N ARG A 145 1.13 4.23 -10.05
CA ARG A 145 2.17 5.27 -9.89
C ARG A 145 2.34 6.11 -11.13
N TYR A 146 2.31 5.49 -12.30
CA TYR A 146 2.39 6.21 -13.56
C TYR A 146 1.19 7.13 -13.76
N LEU A 147 -0.03 6.60 -13.58
CA LEU A 147 -1.27 7.35 -13.80
C LEU A 147 -1.43 8.51 -12.79
N LEU A 148 -1.09 8.29 -11.52
CA LEU A 148 -1.08 9.36 -10.52
C LEU A 148 -0.11 10.47 -10.91
N LYS A 149 1.12 10.10 -11.31
CA LYS A 149 2.14 11.06 -11.70
C LYS A 149 1.74 11.90 -12.92
N ILE A 150 1.22 11.27 -13.99
CA ILE A 150 0.88 12.02 -15.21
C ILE A 150 -0.35 12.93 -15.03
N ASN A 151 -1.22 12.62 -14.08
CA ASN A 151 -2.35 13.48 -13.71
C ASN A 151 -1.98 14.54 -12.66
N GLY A 152 -0.71 14.66 -12.28
CA GLY A 152 -0.23 15.66 -11.32
C GLY A 152 -0.52 15.35 -9.85
N TYR A 153 -0.99 14.15 -9.53
CA TYR A 153 -1.24 13.76 -8.14
C TYR A 153 0.07 13.46 -7.41
N LYS A 154 0.18 13.95 -6.18
CA LYS A 154 1.34 13.75 -5.30
C LYS A 154 1.29 12.44 -4.50
N GLN A 155 0.18 11.72 -4.55
CA GLN A 155 0.02 10.44 -3.85
C GLN A 155 0.97 9.38 -4.41
N ILE A 156 1.55 8.59 -3.52
CA ILE A 156 2.40 7.45 -3.81
C ILE A 156 1.66 6.19 -3.34
N PRO A 157 1.22 5.33 -4.27
CA PRO A 157 0.63 4.04 -3.95
C PRO A 157 1.55 3.18 -3.09
N ASN A 158 1.01 2.76 -1.95
CA ASN A 158 1.55 1.72 -1.08
C ASN A 158 0.65 0.47 -1.15
N LEU A 159 1.28 -0.70 -1.13
CA LEU A 159 0.61 -1.99 -1.09
C LEU A 159 1.11 -2.74 0.15
N THR A 160 0.18 -3.13 1.02
CA THR A 160 0.48 -3.92 2.21
C THR A 160 -0.41 -5.15 2.30
N SER A 161 0.04 -6.18 3.01
CA SER A 161 -0.74 -7.40 3.20
C SER A 161 -0.53 -8.02 4.58
N GLY A 162 -1.58 -8.63 5.13
CA GLY A 162 -1.53 -9.29 6.43
C GLY A 162 -0.92 -10.71 6.40
N GLN A 163 -0.74 -11.28 5.20
CA GLN A 163 -0.10 -12.57 4.95
C GLN A 163 0.85 -12.47 3.74
N PRO A 164 1.74 -13.45 3.50
CA PRO A 164 2.58 -13.47 2.30
C PRO A 164 1.75 -13.36 1.02
N LEU A 165 2.04 -12.34 0.21
CA LEU A 165 1.34 -12.07 -1.05
C LEU A 165 2.24 -12.38 -2.24
N SER A 166 1.74 -13.20 -3.18
CA SER A 166 2.42 -13.44 -4.45
C SER A 166 2.25 -12.26 -5.38
N LEU A 167 3.32 -11.49 -5.58
CA LEU A 167 3.30 -10.30 -6.43
C LEU A 167 3.15 -10.59 -7.94
N LYS A 168 3.36 -11.85 -8.34
CA LYS A 168 3.30 -12.29 -9.75
C LYS A 168 2.02 -13.03 -10.10
N ALA A 169 1.21 -13.39 -9.11
CA ALA A 169 -0.12 -13.93 -9.34
C ALA A 169 -1.03 -12.83 -9.91
N LEU A 170 -2.02 -13.25 -10.72
CA LEU A 170 -3.10 -12.37 -11.14
C LEU A 170 -3.87 -11.88 -9.90
N ILE A 171 -4.34 -10.65 -9.98
CA ILE A 171 -5.13 -10.07 -8.90
C ILE A 171 -6.55 -10.64 -8.98
N ASP A 172 -7.04 -11.05 -7.82
CA ASP A 172 -8.40 -11.52 -7.62
C ASP A 172 -9.02 -10.66 -6.52
N PHE A 173 -9.99 -9.83 -6.90
CA PHE A 173 -10.78 -9.01 -5.97
C PHE A 173 -12.15 -9.65 -5.68
N SER A 174 -12.44 -10.85 -6.22
CA SER A 174 -13.69 -11.57 -5.97
C SER A 174 -13.74 -12.27 -4.62
#